data_AF-A0A1G7NST2-F1
#
_entry.id   AF-A0A1G7NST2-F1
#
_cell.length_a   1.000
_cell.length_b   1.000
_cell.length_c   1.000
_cell.angle_alpha   90.00
_cell.angle_beta   90.00
_cell.angle_gamma   90.00
#
_symmetry.space_group_name_H-M   'P 1'
#
loop_
_entity.id
_entity.type
_entity.pdbx_description
1 polymer ?
#
loop_
_entity_poly.entity_id
_entity_poly.type
_entity_poly.pdbx_seq_one_letter_code
_entity_poly.pdbx_strand_id
1 'polypeptide(L)'
;MSLIAEILAGLAAMTGAVFVFSAALGLVRMPDVYLRMHAATKAGTLGSGLVLVGVAVWSGEPGVVLRALAAILFLIMTAPVAAHLLGRAAYISGVPLWRGTSIDELRGRYQGSEHRLRSRPRDNDDA
;
A
#
# COMPACT_ATOMS: atom_id res chain seq x y z
N MET A 1 31.93 3.13 -12.79
CA MET A 1 30.65 2.72 -13.41
C MET A 1 30.75 2.81 -14.91
N SER A 2 29.88 2.09 -15.63
CA SER A 2 29.63 2.35 -17.05
C SER A 2 28.53 3.41 -17.19
N LEU A 3 28.59 4.21 -18.26
CA LEU A 3 27.55 5.22 -18.60
C LEU A 3 26.15 4.59 -18.65
N ILE A 4 26.05 3.35 -19.12
CA ILE A 4 24.79 2.60 -19.17
C ILE A 4 24.20 2.40 -17.77
N ALA A 5 25.02 2.04 -16.77
CA ALA A 5 24.56 1.85 -15.40
C ALA A 5 24.06 3.16 -14.77
N GLU A 6 24.70 4.29 -15.08
CA GLU A 6 24.28 5.61 -14.60
C GLU A 6 22.91 6.01 -15.17
N ILE A 7 22.71 5.80 -16.49
CA ILE A 7 21.42 6.06 -17.15
C ILE A 7 20.31 5.18 -16.57
N LEU A 8 20.58 3.88 -16.39
CA LEU A 8 19.61 2.94 -15.83
C LEU A 8 19.25 3.29 -14.39
N ALA A 9 20.24 3.63 -13.56
CA ALA A 9 20.00 4.03 -12.18
C ALA A 9 19.17 5.32 -12.10
N GLY A 10 19.51 6.32 -12.92
CA GLY A 10 18.76 7.58 -13.00
C GLY A 10 17.31 7.35 -13.45
N LEU A 11 17.09 6.52 -14.46
CA LEU A 11 15.76 6.22 -14.98
C LEU A 11 14.91 5.45 -13.97
N ALA A 12 15.50 4.48 -13.26
CA ALA A 12 14.83 3.75 -12.18
C ALA A 12 14.45 4.69 -11.03
N ALA A 13 15.37 5.53 -10.58
CA ALA A 13 15.12 6.49 -9.50
C ALA A 13 14.07 7.54 -9.87
N MET A 14 14.14 8.09 -11.09
CA MET A 14 13.18 9.08 -11.58
C MET A 14 11.76 8.50 -11.69
N THR A 15 11.66 7.30 -12.27
CA THR A 15 10.38 6.59 -12.37
C THR A 15 9.83 6.27 -10.98
N GLY A 16 10.70 5.79 -10.08
CA GLY A 16 10.34 5.54 -8.69
C GLY A 16 9.83 6.79 -7.97
N ALA A 17 10.48 7.95 -8.17
CA ALA A 17 10.06 9.22 -7.61
C ALA A 17 8.68 9.65 -8.11
N VAL A 18 8.36 9.45 -9.40
CA VAL A 18 7.01 9.71 -9.95
C VAL A 18 5.96 8.83 -9.29
N PHE A 19 6.27 7.56 -9.02
CA PHE A 19 5.37 6.66 -8.30
C PHE A 19 5.18 7.08 -6.83
N VAL A 20 6.25 7.46 -6.12
CA VAL A 20 6.16 7.97 -4.74
C VAL A 20 5.34 9.26 -4.70
N PHE A 21 5.55 10.17 -5.64
CA PHE A 21 4.75 11.38 -5.77
C PHE A 21 3.27 11.07 -6.01
N SER A 22 2.97 10.12 -6.91
CA SER A 22 1.62 9.66 -7.18
C SER A 22 0.97 9.02 -5.95
N ALA A 23 1.75 8.29 -5.13
CA ALA A 23 1.29 7.73 -3.87
C ALA A 23 0.91 8.83 -2.86
N ALA A 24 1.77 9.84 -2.70
CA ALA A 24 1.52 10.99 -1.83
C ALA A 24 0.30 11.80 -2.30
N LEU A 25 0.20 12.04 -3.61
CA LEU A 25 -0.96 12.71 -4.22
C LEU A 25 -2.24 11.92 -3.99
N GLY A 26 -2.21 10.60 -4.15
CA GLY A 26 -3.34 9.71 -3.84
C GLY A 26 -3.73 9.78 -2.36
N LEU A 27 -2.76 9.86 -1.45
CA LEU A 27 -3.02 9.97 -0.02
C LEU A 27 -3.74 11.28 0.36
N VAL A 28 -3.40 12.39 -0.31
CA VAL A 28 -4.04 13.70 -0.09
C VAL A 28 -5.39 13.82 -0.81
N ARG A 29 -5.49 13.29 -2.04
CA ARG A 29 -6.61 13.56 -2.94
C ARG A 29 -7.74 12.54 -2.84
N MET A 30 -7.47 11.29 -2.45
CA MET A 30 -8.48 10.24 -2.43
C MET A 30 -9.52 10.46 -1.33
N PRO A 31 -10.80 10.12 -1.60
CA PRO A 31 -11.93 10.57 -0.79
C PRO A 31 -12.17 9.75 0.48
N ASP A 32 -11.63 8.54 0.60
CA ASP A 32 -11.74 7.70 1.80
C ASP A 32 -10.42 7.02 2.18
N VAL A 33 -10.39 6.41 3.37
CA VAL A 33 -9.18 5.75 3.91
C VAL A 33 -8.77 4.55 3.06
N TYR A 34 -9.72 3.79 2.51
CA TYR A 34 -9.46 2.58 1.72
C TYR A 34 -8.76 2.91 0.39
N LEU A 35 -9.23 3.93 -0.32
CA LEU A 35 -8.66 4.43 -1.57
C LEU A 35 -7.30 5.10 -1.33
N ARG A 36 -7.15 5.85 -0.23
CA ARG A 36 -5.84 6.41 0.19
C ARG A 36 -4.83 5.30 0.46
N MET A 37 -5.22 4.27 1.20
CA MET A 37 -4.37 3.11 1.47
C MET A 37 -4.03 2.34 0.19
N HIS A 38 -4.98 2.16 -0.72
CA HIS A 38 -4.73 1.52 -2.00
C HIS A 38 -3.66 2.28 -2.80
N ALA A 39 -3.79 3.60 -2.91
CA ALA A 39 -2.81 4.45 -3.58
C ALA A 39 -1.44 4.38 -2.89
N ALA A 40 -1.40 4.54 -1.57
CA ALA A 40 -0.17 4.52 -0.79
C ALA A 40 0.57 3.17 -0.87
N THR A 41 -0.16 2.06 -0.77
CA THR A 41 0.44 0.72 -0.75
C THR A 41 0.96 0.33 -2.13
N LYS A 42 0.18 0.52 -3.20
CA LYS A 42 0.60 0.09 -4.54
C LYS A 42 1.70 0.99 -5.11
N ALA A 43 1.41 2.28 -5.21
CA ALA A 43 2.36 3.23 -5.80
C ALA A 43 3.56 3.48 -4.89
N GLY A 44 3.38 3.47 -3.56
CA GLY A 44 4.48 3.68 -2.61
C GLY A 44 5.47 2.52 -2.58
N THR A 45 5.00 1.26 -2.61
CA THR A 45 5.89 0.08 -2.59
C THR A 45 6.66 -0.04 -3.91
N LEU A 46 6.00 0.14 -5.06
CA LEU A 46 6.66 0.17 -6.37
C LEU A 46 7.64 1.34 -6.50
N GLY A 47 7.22 2.54 -6.08
CA GLY A 47 8.05 3.74 -6.15
C GLY A 47 9.31 3.63 -5.31
N SER A 48 9.16 3.26 -4.03
CA SER A 48 10.29 3.05 -3.12
C SER A 48 11.19 1.91 -3.61
N GLY A 49 10.60 0.83 -4.14
CA GLY A 49 11.36 -0.28 -4.70
C GLY A 49 12.22 0.13 -5.90
N LEU A 50 11.67 0.89 -6.84
CA LEU A 50 12.40 1.40 -8.00
C LEU A 50 13.53 2.36 -7.62
N VAL A 51 13.31 3.23 -6.62
CA VAL A 51 14.37 4.10 -6.08
C VAL A 51 15.50 3.25 -5.48
N LEU A 52 15.17 2.23 -4.69
CA LEU A 52 16.17 1.33 -4.09
C LEU A 52 16.93 0.52 -5.14
N VAL A 53 16.27 0.08 -6.23
CA VAL A 53 16.95 -0.53 -7.38
C VAL A 53 17.91 0.46 -8.03
N GLY A 54 17.50 1.72 -8.22
CA GLY A 54 18.39 2.77 -8.73
C GLY A 54 19.63 2.96 -7.85
N VAL A 55 19.45 2.98 -6.53
CA VAL A 55 20.56 3.08 -5.56
C VAL A 55 21.49 1.87 -5.64
N ALA A 56 20.95 0.66 -5.75
CA ALA A 56 21.75 -0.57 -5.86
C ALA A 56 22.61 -0.57 -7.15
N VAL A 57 22.01 -0.19 -8.28
CA VAL A 57 22.69 -0.11 -9.58
C VAL A 57 23.74 1.01 -9.58
N TRP A 58 23.43 2.16 -8.98
CA TRP A 58 24.36 3.29 -8.91
C TRP A 58 25.55 3.02 -7.98
N SER A 59 25.32 2.43 -6.81
CA SER A 59 26.40 2.22 -5.84
C SER A 59 27.42 1.20 -6.32
N GLY A 60 26.98 0.09 -6.92
CA GLY A 60 27.85 -1.02 -7.33
C GLY A 60 28.57 -1.73 -6.17
N GLU A 61 28.39 -1.28 -4.93
CA GLU A 61 29.01 -1.87 -3.74
C GLU A 61 28.14 -3.02 -3.22
N PRO A 62 28.70 -4.23 -3.00
CA PRO A 62 27.92 -5.39 -2.55
C PRO A 62 27.11 -5.15 -1.27
N GLY A 63 27.67 -4.38 -0.32
CA GLY A 63 27.00 -4.05 0.93
C GLY A 63 25.74 -3.19 0.75
N VAL A 64 25.78 -2.22 -0.17
CA VAL A 64 24.64 -1.35 -0.47
C VAL A 64 23.57 -2.12 -1.25
N VAL A 65 23.98 -2.93 -2.23
CA VAL A 65 23.07 -3.78 -3.01
C VAL A 65 22.30 -4.73 -2.10
N LEU A 66 22.98 -5.40 -1.17
CA LEU A 66 22.32 -6.33 -0.24
C LEU A 66 21.30 -5.62 0.66
N ARG A 67 21.64 -4.44 1.19
CA ARG A 67 20.71 -3.63 2.01
C ARG A 67 19.52 -3.15 1.19
N ALA A 68 19.73 -2.73 -0.06
CA ALA A 68 18.66 -2.32 -0.95
C ALA A 68 17.69 -3.47 -1.26
N LEU A 69 18.23 -4.66 -1.58
CA LEU A 69 17.42 -5.86 -1.80
C LEU A 69 16.64 -6.28 -0.55
N ALA A 70 17.29 -6.25 0.62
CA ALA A 70 16.64 -6.53 1.89
C ALA A 70 15.50 -5.54 2.19
N ALA A 71 15.71 -4.25 1.91
CA ALA A 71 14.68 -3.22 2.05
C ALA A 71 13.50 -3.42 1.09
N ILE A 72 13.77 -3.78 -0.17
CA ILE A 72 12.72 -4.11 -1.16
C ILE A 72 11.90 -5.30 -0.69
N LEU A 73 12.56 -6.38 -0.28
CA LEU A 73 11.90 -7.59 0.24
C LEU A 73 11.05 -7.26 1.46
N PHE A 74 11.61 -6.49 2.40
CA PHE A 74 10.90 -6.04 3.59
C PHE A 74 9.66 -5.24 3.24
N LEU A 75 9.75 -4.28 2.31
CA LEU A 75 8.60 -3.48 1.85
C LEU A 75 7.52 -4.36 1.21
N ILE A 76 7.88 -5.30 0.33
CA ILE A 76 6.91 -6.18 -0.34
C ILE A 76 6.20 -7.10 0.65
N MET A 77 6.90 -7.56 1.69
CA MET A 77 6.32 -8.44 2.72
C MET A 77 5.46 -7.68 3.72
N THR A 78 5.89 -6.49 4.14
CA THR A 78 5.23 -5.73 5.21
C THR A 78 4.10 -4.85 4.72
N ALA A 79 4.17 -4.29 3.51
CA ALA A 79 3.14 -3.41 2.98
C ALA A 79 1.75 -4.08 2.88
N PRO A 80 1.61 -5.34 2.40
CA PRO A 80 0.32 -6.03 2.37
C PRO A 80 -0.24 -6.30 3.77
N VAL A 81 0.61 -6.67 4.72
CA VAL A 81 0.20 -6.93 6.11
C VAL A 81 -0.28 -5.64 6.76
N ALA A 82 0.46 -4.55 6.61
CA ALA A 82 0.07 -3.23 7.10
C ALA A 82 -1.27 -2.78 6.46
N ALA A 83 -1.41 -2.92 5.14
CA ALA A 83 -2.65 -2.56 4.44
C ALA A 83 -3.84 -3.42 4.91
N HIS A 84 -3.64 -4.71 5.14
CA HIS A 84 -4.71 -5.57 5.63
C HIS A 84 -5.15 -5.17 7.05
N LEU A 85 -4.20 -4.95 7.96
CA LEU A 85 -4.48 -4.57 9.35
C LEU A 85 -5.16 -3.20 9.43
N LEU A 86 -4.67 -2.21 8.68
CA LEU A 86 -5.27 -0.88 8.62
C LEU A 86 -6.69 -0.93 8.02
N GLY A 87 -6.91 -1.72 6.97
CA GLY A 87 -8.20 -1.81 6.30
C GLY A 87 -9.23 -2.49 7.20
N ARG A 88 -8.82 -3.57 7.87
CA ARG A 88 -9.63 -4.23 8.90
C ARG A 88 -9.93 -3.28 10.05
N ALA A 89 -8.93 -2.60 10.61
CA ALA A 89 -9.14 -1.66 11.72
C ALA A 89 -10.10 -0.52 11.33
N ALA A 90 -9.94 0.07 10.14
CA ALA A 90 -10.82 1.12 9.63
C ALA A 90 -12.27 0.62 9.49
N TYR A 91 -12.47 -0.58 8.94
CA TYR A 91 -13.80 -1.15 8.76
C TYR A 91 -14.49 -1.44 10.09
N ILE A 92 -13.77 -2.06 11.02
CA ILE A 92 -14.30 -2.42 12.36
C ILE A 92 -14.61 -1.17 13.19
N SER A 93 -13.82 -0.11 13.03
CA SER A 93 -14.04 1.17 13.73
C SER A 93 -15.17 2.00 13.13
N GLY A 94 -15.84 1.51 12.07
CA GLY A 94 -16.97 2.19 11.44
C GLY A 94 -16.56 3.41 10.60
N VAL A 95 -15.32 3.45 10.09
CA VAL A 95 -14.89 4.53 9.18
C VAL A 95 -15.76 4.51 7.92
N PRO A 96 -16.41 5.64 7.56
CA PRO A 96 -17.31 5.67 6.42
C PRO A 96 -16.57 5.36 5.11
N LEU A 97 -17.18 4.55 4.26
CA LEU A 97 -16.72 4.34 2.89
C LEU A 97 -17.01 5.58 2.03
N TRP A 98 -16.31 5.72 0.91
CA TRP A 98 -16.61 6.75 -0.08
C TRP A 98 -18.08 6.69 -0.52
N ARG A 99 -18.69 7.86 -0.73
CA ARG A 99 -20.10 7.98 -1.15
C ARG A 99 -20.40 7.32 -2.51
N GLY A 100 -19.37 7.14 -3.35
CA GLY A 100 -19.48 6.47 -4.64
C GLY A 100 -19.38 4.94 -4.55
N THR A 101 -19.21 4.37 -3.37
CA THR A 101 -19.12 2.91 -3.20
C THR A 101 -20.48 2.26 -3.44
N SER A 102 -20.57 1.43 -4.47
CA SER A 102 -21.80 0.74 -4.87
C SER A 102 -22.04 -0.58 -4.13
N ILE A 103 -20.97 -1.25 -3.67
CA ILE A 103 -21.03 -2.59 -3.07
C ILE A 103 -20.25 -2.60 -1.75
N ASP A 104 -20.93 -3.04 -0.69
CA ASP A 104 -20.32 -3.39 0.60
C ASP A 104 -20.94 -4.70 1.09
N GLU A 105 -20.29 -5.83 0.78
CA GLU A 105 -20.77 -7.16 1.17
C GLU A 105 -20.57 -7.46 2.66
N LEU A 106 -19.68 -6.72 3.34
CA LEU A 106 -19.45 -6.90 4.77
C LEU A 106 -20.50 -6.17 5.62
N ARG A 107 -21.28 -5.27 5.00
CA ARG A 107 -22.27 -4.44 5.70
C ARG A 107 -23.24 -5.31 6.50
N GLY A 108 -23.30 -5.08 7.81
CA GLY A 108 -24.19 -5.82 8.71
C GLY A 108 -23.82 -7.29 8.93
N ARG A 109 -22.71 -7.79 8.35
CA ARG A 109 -22.22 -9.16 8.54
C ARG A 109 -21.06 -9.25 9.52
N TYR A 110 -20.33 -8.16 9.73
CA TYR A 110 -19.22 -8.12 10.70
C TYR A 110 -19.67 -7.61 12.07
N GLN A 111 -19.59 -8.45 13.11
CA GLN A 111 -19.83 -8.05 14.50
C GLN A 111 -18.50 -7.71 15.18
N GLY A 112 -18.25 -6.41 15.40
CA GLY A 112 -17.03 -5.91 16.04
C GLY A 112 -16.81 -6.43 17.47
N SER A 113 -17.89 -6.65 18.23
CA SER A 113 -17.85 -7.18 19.60
C SER A 113 -17.47 -8.66 19.67
N GLU A 114 -17.90 -9.47 18.70
CA GLU A 114 -17.69 -10.93 18.70
C GLU A 114 -16.57 -11.38 17.77
N HIS A 115 -15.99 -10.46 16.98
CA HIS A 115 -15.00 -10.78 15.94
C HIS A 115 -15.50 -11.85 14.94
N ARG A 116 -16.82 -11.96 14.77
CA ARG A 116 -17.47 -12.99 13.94
C ARG A 116 -18.05 -12.39 12.65
N LEU A 117 -17.81 -13.11 11.55
CA LEU A 117 -18.47 -12.90 10.26
C LEU A 117 -19.71 -13.79 10.21
N ARG A 118 -20.89 -13.18 10.10
CA ARG A 118 -22.15 -13.90 9.90
C ARG A 118 -22.38 -14.20 8.41
N SER A 119 -22.92 -15.38 8.13
CA SER A 119 -23.32 -15.77 6.77
C SER A 119 -24.55 -15.02 6.27
N ARG A 120 -25.39 -14.51 7.19
CA ARG A 120 -26.53 -13.64 6.89
C ARG A 120 -26.33 -12.24 7.49
N PRO A 121 -26.79 -11.18 6.82
CA PRO A 121 -26.87 -9.85 7.43
C PRO A 121 -27.67 -9.91 8.73
N ARG A 122 -27.31 -9.08 9.71
CA ARG A 122 -28.08 -8.93 10.95
C ARG A 122 -29.47 -8.38 10.62
N ASP A 123 -30.52 -9.15 10.92
CA ASP A 123 -31.90 -8.70 10.80
C ASP A 123 -32.24 -7.75 11.96
N ASN A 124 -33.26 -6.91 11.75
CA ASN A 124 -33.71 -5.92 12.73
C ASN A 124 -34.28 -6.54 14.02
N ASP A 125 -34.57 -7.84 14.00
CA ASP A 125 -35.12 -8.62 15.13
C ASP A 125 -34.02 -9.08 16.13
N ASP A 126 -32.73 -8.90 15.80
CA ASP A 126 -31.58 -9.28 16.63
C ASP A 126 -31.13 -8.16 17.60
N ALA A 127 -31.94 -7.13 17.82
CA ALA A 127 -31.61 -5.91 18.58
C ALA A 127 -32.27 -5.85 19.96
#